data_AF-A0AAN7APN5-F1
#
_entry.id   AF-A0AAN7APN5-F1
#
_cell.length_a   1.000
_cell.length_b   1.000
_cell.length_c   1.000
_cell.angle_alpha   90.00
_cell.angle_beta   90.00
_cell.angle_gamma   90.00
#
_symmetry.space_group_name_H-M   'P 1'
#
loop_
_entity.id
_entity.type
_entity.pdbx_description
1 polymer ?
#
loop_
_entity_poly.entity_id
_entity_poly.type
_entity_poly.pdbx_seq_one_letter_code
_entity_poly.pdbx_strand_id
1 'polypeptide(L)'
;MSTSSQSLSYYHFLTYSNPTRPSTAALEAEWTDNPSRLSIDCTSHPPSCRSQTHPSTETYPSILLLQKSHLPIPYLGPLLSKSFEKFISRCHRYYKTNSILTPIPDLNSLQHFKSDDEVSFILYLPRPNPEILAAYEDLAGKYKLEFSFGVVSAVPELLESENVGLESKGVVVGYTSDERDGVRVSLDTPEFGKEMERLVVTASRGVITELSPWNHQRLIDLKKPIIYLFAPTAPARKQLREECTRFAKEYHHQFTTVLVDTYLFPDLMPKLGLLGKTSFPAGAVHVVAENKIYAYPQGQEMTIASLQAWGMRIWLGQVEPWTPPGGNGGGGEERKGRGSGIRMQGRVGTKRRVTVGGGGGWGKGKILSMPGVKVNIPGLRRDEL
;
A
#
# COMPACT_ATOMS: atom_id res chain seq x y z
N MET A 1 -4.89 -24.61 22.31
CA MET A 1 -3.69 -23.76 22.50
C MET A 1 -2.37 -24.57 22.45
N SER A 2 -2.19 -25.51 21.50
CA SER A 2 -0.92 -26.29 21.42
C SER A 2 -0.45 -26.61 20.00
N THR A 3 -1.02 -25.99 18.96
CA THR A 3 -0.71 -26.32 17.55
C THR A 3 0.27 -25.35 16.90
N SER A 4 0.55 -24.19 17.50
CA SER A 4 1.47 -23.18 16.93
C SER A 4 2.95 -23.62 16.99
N SER A 5 3.35 -24.30 18.07
CA SER A 5 4.76 -24.63 18.32
C SER A 5 5.34 -25.72 17.40
N GLN A 6 4.55 -26.69 16.95
CA GLN A 6 5.06 -27.79 16.10
C GLN A 6 5.23 -27.41 14.62
N SER A 7 4.43 -26.47 14.10
CA SER A 7 4.47 -25.99 12.71
C SER A 7 5.77 -25.26 12.36
N LEU A 8 6.38 -24.57 13.33
CA LEU A 8 7.59 -23.77 13.15
C LEU A 8 8.87 -24.61 12.94
N SER A 9 8.85 -25.91 13.24
CA SER A 9 10.04 -26.78 13.11
C SER A 9 10.49 -27.06 11.66
N TYR A 10 9.68 -26.67 10.66
CA TYR A 10 9.94 -26.94 9.23
C TYR A 10 10.27 -25.71 8.39
N TYR A 11 10.15 -24.52 8.98
CA TYR A 11 10.33 -23.24 8.30
C TYR A 11 11.41 -22.47 9.03
N HIS A 12 12.41 -21.98 8.30
CA HIS A 12 13.44 -21.13 8.87
C HIS A 12 13.53 -19.85 8.07
N PHE A 13 13.59 -18.70 8.74
CA PHE A 13 13.96 -17.48 8.06
C PHE A 13 15.47 -17.35 8.02
N LEU A 14 16.02 -17.23 6.82
CA LEU A 14 17.41 -16.87 6.60
C LEU A 14 17.50 -15.38 6.32
N THR A 15 18.21 -14.66 7.17
CA THR A 15 18.43 -13.23 7.05
C THR A 15 19.86 -12.97 6.66
N TYR A 16 20.06 -12.25 5.56
CA TYR A 16 21.34 -11.63 5.26
C TYR A 16 21.34 -10.24 5.86
N SER A 17 22.27 -10.01 6.77
CA SER A 17 22.32 -8.81 7.59
C SER A 17 23.66 -8.10 7.44
N ASN A 18 23.63 -6.80 7.72
CA ASN A 18 24.82 -6.01 7.93
C ASN A 18 24.62 -5.28 9.27
N PRO A 19 25.31 -5.70 10.36
CA PRO A 19 25.08 -5.16 11.70
C PRO A 19 25.28 -3.64 11.80
N THR A 20 26.03 -3.03 10.87
CA THR A 20 26.24 -1.58 10.84
C THR A 20 25.02 -0.81 10.30
N ARG A 21 24.05 -1.51 9.70
CA ARG A 21 22.85 -0.91 9.11
C ARG A 21 21.75 -0.78 10.17
N PRO A 22 21.17 0.42 10.37
CA PRO A 22 20.06 0.61 11.32
C PRO A 22 18.82 -0.26 11.02
N SER A 23 18.63 -0.62 9.74
CA SER A 23 17.59 -1.55 9.28
C SER A 23 17.70 -2.96 9.91
N THR A 24 18.93 -3.43 10.12
CA THR A 24 19.19 -4.71 10.78
C THR A 24 18.85 -4.63 12.27
N ALA A 25 19.25 -3.55 12.94
CA ALA A 25 18.92 -3.34 14.35
C ALA A 25 17.39 -3.23 14.58
N ALA A 26 16.67 -2.57 13.67
CA ALA A 26 15.21 -2.47 13.73
C ALA A 26 14.52 -3.83 13.57
N LEU A 27 14.99 -4.66 12.64
CA LEU A 27 14.51 -6.03 12.47
C LEU A 27 14.80 -6.90 13.70
N GLU A 28 16.02 -6.81 14.25
CA GLU A 28 16.42 -7.57 15.45
C GLU A 28 15.54 -7.24 16.67
N ALA A 29 15.12 -5.98 16.82
CA ALA A 29 14.22 -5.55 17.89
C ALA A 29 12.80 -6.12 17.78
N GLU A 30 12.31 -6.37 16.56
CA GLU A 30 11.02 -7.05 16.35
C GLU A 30 11.13 -8.56 16.59
N TRP A 31 12.33 -9.12 16.43
CA TRP A 31 12.53 -10.55 16.19
C TRP A 31 13.33 -11.29 17.27
N THR A 32 13.37 -10.72 18.48
CA THR A 32 14.18 -11.20 19.61
C THR A 32 13.83 -12.61 20.09
N ASP A 33 12.59 -13.07 19.92
CA ASP A 33 12.11 -14.34 20.49
C ASP A 33 11.75 -15.42 19.45
N ASN A 34 12.20 -15.30 18.19
CA ASN A 34 11.83 -16.27 17.15
C ASN A 34 12.85 -17.42 17.01
N PRO A 35 12.52 -18.66 17.43
CA PRO A 35 13.46 -19.79 17.41
C PRO A 35 13.77 -20.31 16.00
N SER A 36 13.07 -19.83 14.97
CA SER A 36 13.22 -20.27 13.58
C SER A 36 14.12 -19.37 12.74
N ARG A 37 14.92 -18.51 13.40
CA ARG A 37 15.74 -17.49 12.74
C ARG A 37 17.18 -17.96 12.55
N LEU A 38 17.66 -17.83 11.32
CA LEU A 38 19.07 -17.94 10.96
C LEU A 38 19.51 -16.58 10.41
N SER A 39 20.62 -16.04 10.89
CA SER A 39 21.17 -14.78 10.39
C SER A 39 22.61 -14.99 9.93
N ILE A 40 22.92 -14.52 8.73
CA ILE A 40 24.27 -14.44 8.16
C ILE A 40 24.68 -12.98 8.19
N ASP A 41 25.74 -12.68 8.94
CA ASP A 41 26.39 -11.38 8.89
C ASP A 41 27.32 -11.30 7.67
N CYS A 42 26.94 -10.46 6.71
CA CYS A 42 27.67 -10.30 5.46
C CYS A 42 28.97 -9.48 5.59
N THR A 43 29.19 -8.82 6.73
CA THR A 43 30.46 -8.15 7.03
C THR A 43 31.53 -9.15 7.46
N SER A 44 31.16 -10.20 8.20
CA SER A 44 32.05 -11.28 8.62
C SER A 44 32.13 -12.43 7.61
N HIS A 45 31.08 -12.66 6.81
CA HIS A 45 31.03 -13.75 5.83
C HIS A 45 30.71 -13.31 4.38
N PRO A 46 31.56 -12.48 3.73
CA PRO A 46 31.29 -11.93 2.41
C PRO A 46 31.02 -12.94 1.28
N PRO A 47 31.67 -14.13 1.21
CA PRO A 47 31.41 -15.10 0.15
C PRO A 47 29.99 -15.67 0.16
N SER A 48 29.43 -15.93 1.36
CA SER A 48 28.08 -16.49 1.52
C SER A 48 26.98 -15.54 1.03
N CYS A 49 27.27 -14.23 1.06
CA CYS A 49 26.34 -13.17 0.64
C CYS A 49 26.47 -12.77 -0.84
N ARG A 50 27.38 -13.40 -1.60
CA ARG A 50 27.49 -13.25 -3.06
C ARG A 50 26.89 -14.42 -3.84
N SER A 51 26.23 -15.35 -3.14
CA SER A 51 25.64 -16.54 -3.75
C SER A 51 24.47 -16.19 -4.69
N GLN A 52 24.18 -17.06 -5.66
CA GLN A 52 23.08 -16.88 -6.63
C GLN A 52 21.69 -16.77 -5.97
N THR A 53 21.56 -17.17 -4.70
CA THR A 53 20.34 -17.07 -3.89
C THR A 53 20.18 -15.73 -3.19
N HIS A 54 21.19 -14.86 -3.20
CA HIS A 54 21.14 -13.53 -2.57
C HIS A 54 20.57 -12.49 -3.55
N PRO A 55 19.43 -11.83 -3.26
CA PRO A 55 19.01 -10.65 -4.01
C PRO A 55 20.06 -9.55 -3.83
N SER A 56 20.48 -8.87 -4.90
CA SER A 56 21.58 -7.89 -4.96
C SER A 56 22.02 -7.26 -3.63
N THR A 57 23.34 -7.19 -3.39
CA THR A 57 24.06 -6.73 -2.17
C THR A 57 23.71 -5.31 -1.64
N GLU A 58 22.71 -4.65 -2.19
CA GLU A 58 22.34 -3.26 -1.94
C GLU A 58 21.21 -3.12 -0.91
N THR A 59 20.44 -4.17 -0.61
CA THR A 59 19.27 -4.09 0.28
C THR A 59 19.43 -5.01 1.48
N TYR A 60 19.86 -4.44 2.61
CA TYR A 60 19.90 -5.13 3.90
C TYR A 60 18.82 -4.56 4.85
N PRO A 61 18.11 -5.40 5.61
CA PRO A 61 18.18 -6.86 5.60
C PRO A 61 17.49 -7.48 4.37
N SER A 62 18.03 -8.60 3.90
CA SER A 62 17.37 -9.46 2.92
C SER A 62 16.91 -10.73 3.61
N ILE A 63 15.66 -11.11 3.44
CA ILE A 63 15.02 -12.19 4.20
C ILE A 63 14.47 -13.23 3.22
N LEU A 64 14.86 -14.48 3.44
CA LEU A 64 14.35 -15.64 2.72
C LEU A 64 13.63 -16.57 3.70
N LEU A 65 12.49 -17.10 3.30
CA LEU A 65 11.88 -18.25 3.95
C LEU A 65 12.47 -19.52 3.33
N LEU A 66 13.16 -20.29 4.16
CA LEU A 66 13.65 -21.62 3.86
C LEU A 66 12.63 -22.66 4.29
N GLN A 67 12.41 -23.63 3.43
CA GLN A 67 11.58 -24.78 3.71
C GLN A 67 12.23 -26.03 3.12
N LYS A 68 12.13 -27.13 3.85
CA LYS A 68 12.64 -28.41 3.39
C LYS A 68 12.03 -28.80 2.05
N SER A 69 12.87 -29.15 1.08
CA SER A 69 12.48 -29.63 -0.26
C SER A 69 11.77 -28.62 -1.16
N HIS A 70 11.78 -27.32 -0.83
CA HIS A 70 11.26 -26.25 -1.68
C HIS A 70 12.32 -25.17 -1.92
N LEU A 71 12.13 -24.39 -2.98
CA LEU A 71 13.00 -23.26 -3.27
C LEU A 71 12.82 -22.15 -2.21
N PRO A 72 13.90 -21.45 -1.83
CA PRO A 72 13.81 -20.29 -0.94
C PRO A 72 12.86 -19.23 -1.50
N ILE A 73 12.03 -18.64 -0.64
CA ILE A 73 11.05 -17.62 -1.03
C ILE A 73 11.49 -16.26 -0.45
N PRO A 74 11.64 -15.21 -1.27
CA PRO A 74 11.94 -13.89 -0.76
C PRO A 74 10.76 -13.32 0.01
N TYR A 75 11.03 -12.78 1.20
CA TYR A 75 10.07 -12.00 1.96
C TYR A 75 10.25 -10.52 1.63
N LEU A 76 9.23 -9.90 1.04
CA LEU A 76 9.22 -8.48 0.68
C LEU A 76 8.08 -7.73 1.38
N GLY A 77 7.68 -8.21 2.57
CA GLY A 77 6.64 -7.61 3.39
C GLY A 77 7.17 -6.64 4.44
N PRO A 78 6.28 -6.08 5.27
CA PRO A 78 6.68 -5.26 6.41
C PRO A 78 7.57 -6.04 7.40
N LEU A 79 8.58 -5.38 7.96
CA LEU A 79 9.48 -5.98 8.96
C LEU A 79 8.82 -6.00 10.35
N LEU A 80 7.69 -6.69 10.49
CA LEU A 80 6.90 -6.78 11.71
C LEU A 80 6.65 -8.25 12.06
N SER A 81 6.75 -8.61 13.33
CA SER A 81 6.59 -10.01 13.77
C SER A 81 5.25 -10.63 13.35
N LYS A 82 4.15 -9.88 13.47
CA LYS A 82 2.82 -10.34 13.02
C LYS A 82 2.76 -10.58 11.50
N SER A 83 3.46 -9.78 10.69
CA SER A 83 3.49 -9.94 9.23
C SER A 83 4.25 -11.19 8.83
N PHE A 84 5.35 -11.52 9.53
CA PHE A 84 6.07 -12.78 9.34
C PHE A 84 5.24 -14.01 9.73
N GLU A 85 4.52 -13.96 10.86
CA GLU A 85 3.64 -15.05 11.29
C GLU A 85 2.56 -15.36 10.24
N LYS A 86 1.89 -14.32 9.73
CA LYS A 86 0.91 -14.44 8.64
C LYS A 86 1.54 -15.00 7.35
N PHE A 87 2.75 -14.59 7.03
CA PHE A 87 3.49 -15.11 5.88
C PHE A 87 3.85 -16.60 6.00
N ILE A 88 4.37 -17.03 7.15
CA ILE A 88 4.63 -18.46 7.42
C ILE A 88 3.32 -19.24 7.36
N SER A 89 2.26 -18.75 8.00
CA SER A 89 0.96 -19.43 8.03
C SER A 89 0.42 -19.69 6.61
N ARG A 90 0.51 -18.69 5.72
CA ARG A 90 0.18 -18.84 4.29
C ARG A 90 1.02 -19.89 3.59
N CYS A 91 2.34 -19.78 3.70
CA CYS A 91 3.25 -20.73 3.06
C CYS A 91 2.95 -22.15 3.58
N HIS A 92 2.78 -22.31 4.89
CA HIS A 92 2.42 -23.58 5.52
C HIS A 92 1.15 -24.19 4.93
N ARG A 93 0.07 -23.40 4.78
CA ARG A 93 -1.16 -23.86 4.13
C ARG A 93 -0.88 -24.35 2.72
N TYR A 94 -0.24 -23.51 1.90
CA TYR A 94 0.05 -23.82 0.49
C TYR A 94 0.82 -25.13 0.33
N TYR A 95 1.89 -25.32 1.08
CA TYR A 95 2.75 -26.49 0.92
C TYR A 95 2.20 -27.75 1.59
N LYS A 96 1.43 -27.61 2.68
CA LYS A 96 0.80 -28.76 3.34
C LYS A 96 -0.29 -29.38 2.46
N THR A 97 -1.07 -28.56 1.77
CA THR A 97 -2.19 -29.03 0.94
C THR A 97 -1.81 -29.19 -0.53
N ASN A 98 -0.63 -28.71 -0.92
CA ASN A 98 -0.21 -28.57 -2.32
C ASN A 98 -1.26 -27.81 -3.17
N SER A 99 -1.96 -26.86 -2.54
CA SER A 99 -3.03 -26.07 -3.14
C SER A 99 -2.95 -24.63 -2.65
N ILE A 100 -3.07 -23.68 -3.58
CA ILE A 100 -3.10 -22.24 -3.25
C ILE A 100 -4.46 -21.88 -2.65
N LEU A 101 -5.51 -22.57 -3.05
CA LEU A 101 -6.87 -22.38 -2.53
C LEU A 101 -7.09 -23.26 -1.31
N THR A 102 -7.55 -22.64 -0.23
CA THR A 102 -7.93 -23.35 1.00
C THR A 102 -9.43 -23.66 0.96
N PRO A 103 -9.85 -24.94 0.97
CA PRO A 103 -11.26 -25.29 1.09
C PRO A 103 -11.80 -24.88 2.47
N ILE A 104 -12.99 -24.28 2.49
CA ILE A 104 -13.67 -23.81 3.72
C ILE A 104 -14.97 -24.61 3.86
N PRO A 105 -14.99 -25.66 4.71
CA PRO A 105 -16.11 -26.59 4.77
C PRO A 105 -17.24 -26.15 5.71
N ASP A 106 -16.98 -25.26 6.66
CA ASP A 106 -17.92 -24.91 7.72
C ASP A 106 -17.75 -23.46 8.23
N LEU A 107 -18.70 -23.01 9.06
CA LEU A 107 -18.77 -21.62 9.54
C LEU A 107 -17.60 -21.25 10.46
N ASN A 108 -17.12 -22.18 11.30
CA ASN A 108 -15.99 -21.90 12.17
C ASN A 108 -14.72 -21.72 11.33
N SER A 109 -14.50 -22.62 10.37
CA SER A 109 -13.40 -22.51 9.39
C SER A 109 -13.46 -21.18 8.64
N LEU A 110 -14.65 -20.73 8.26
CA LEU A 110 -14.84 -19.44 7.61
C LEU A 110 -14.42 -18.27 8.52
N GLN A 111 -14.90 -18.22 9.76
CA GLN A 111 -14.57 -17.14 10.70
C GLN A 111 -13.07 -17.08 11.00
N HIS A 112 -12.42 -18.24 11.16
CA HIS A 112 -10.97 -18.30 11.30
C HIS A 112 -10.27 -17.74 10.04
N PHE A 113 -10.63 -18.23 8.86
CA PHE A 113 -9.99 -17.81 7.60
C PHE A 113 -10.10 -16.31 7.32
N LYS A 114 -11.22 -15.68 7.69
CA LYS A 114 -11.41 -14.21 7.56
C LYS A 114 -10.43 -13.39 8.39
N SER A 115 -9.93 -13.94 9.51
CA SER A 115 -9.05 -13.24 10.46
C SER A 115 -7.58 -13.71 10.41
N ASP A 116 -7.32 -14.78 9.66
CA ASP A 116 -5.99 -15.41 9.55
C ASP A 116 -4.93 -14.54 8.85
N ASP A 117 -5.36 -13.54 8.08
CA ASP A 117 -4.47 -12.66 7.33
C ASP A 117 -4.85 -11.18 7.49
N GLU A 118 -4.09 -10.25 6.92
CA GLU A 118 -4.50 -8.84 6.83
C GLU A 118 -5.67 -8.68 5.87
N VAL A 119 -5.60 -9.38 4.74
CA VAL A 119 -6.67 -9.46 3.75
C VAL A 119 -6.78 -10.89 3.25
N SER A 120 -8.01 -11.43 3.31
CA SER A 120 -8.36 -12.77 2.84
C SER A 120 -9.40 -12.66 1.74
N PHE A 121 -9.18 -13.36 0.63
CA PHE A 121 -10.14 -13.46 -0.46
C PHE A 121 -10.82 -14.82 -0.40
N ILE A 122 -12.15 -14.84 -0.51
CA ILE A 122 -12.92 -16.08 -0.49
C ILE A 122 -13.83 -16.11 -1.70
N LEU A 123 -13.69 -17.15 -2.52
CA LEU A 123 -14.58 -17.47 -3.61
C LEU A 123 -15.73 -18.33 -3.09
N TYR A 124 -16.96 -17.86 -3.28
CA TYR A 124 -18.20 -18.58 -3.00
C TYR A 124 -18.82 -19.05 -4.30
N LEU A 125 -18.90 -20.37 -4.47
CA LEU A 125 -19.49 -21.03 -5.63
C LEU A 125 -20.76 -21.78 -5.20
N PRO A 126 -21.95 -21.35 -5.65
CA PRO A 126 -23.17 -22.12 -5.44
C PRO A 126 -23.15 -23.49 -6.11
N ARG A 127 -22.49 -23.57 -7.27
CA ARG A 127 -22.32 -24.78 -8.08
C ARG A 127 -20.89 -24.85 -8.60
N PRO A 128 -20.30 -26.05 -8.80
CA PRO A 128 -18.98 -26.18 -9.40
C PRO A 128 -18.90 -25.47 -10.75
N ASN A 129 -17.92 -24.58 -10.91
CA ASN A 129 -17.65 -23.88 -12.16
C ASN A 129 -16.13 -23.90 -12.43
N PRO A 130 -15.65 -24.81 -13.30
CA PRO A 130 -14.21 -24.96 -13.57
C PRO A 130 -13.56 -23.72 -14.18
N GLU A 131 -14.29 -22.96 -14.99
CA GLU A 131 -13.76 -21.74 -15.64
C GLU A 131 -13.47 -20.65 -14.61
N ILE A 132 -14.43 -20.40 -13.71
CA ILE A 132 -14.24 -19.45 -12.60
C ILE A 132 -13.14 -19.94 -11.66
N LEU A 133 -13.13 -21.23 -11.33
CA LEU A 133 -12.13 -21.80 -10.43
C LEU A 133 -10.72 -21.64 -10.99
N ALA A 134 -10.50 -21.95 -12.27
CA ALA A 134 -9.20 -21.78 -12.92
C ALA A 134 -8.75 -20.32 -12.93
N ALA A 135 -9.63 -19.38 -13.28
CA ALA A 135 -9.29 -17.96 -13.25
C ALA A 135 -8.98 -17.44 -11.83
N TYR A 136 -9.68 -17.97 -10.81
CA TYR A 136 -9.42 -17.64 -9.41
C TYR A 136 -8.12 -18.26 -8.91
N GLU A 137 -7.77 -19.48 -9.33
CA GLU A 137 -6.47 -20.10 -9.08
C GLU A 137 -5.32 -19.30 -9.69
N ASP A 138 -5.47 -18.83 -10.93
CA ASP A 138 -4.49 -17.97 -11.60
C ASP A 138 -4.29 -16.65 -10.85
N LEU A 139 -5.38 -16.02 -10.41
CA LEU A 139 -5.34 -14.82 -9.57
C LEU A 139 -4.62 -15.09 -8.24
N ALA A 140 -4.99 -16.17 -7.56
CA ALA A 140 -4.37 -16.58 -6.31
C ALA A 140 -2.87 -16.86 -6.50
N GLY A 141 -2.47 -17.45 -7.62
CA GLY A 141 -1.07 -17.66 -8.00
C GLY A 141 -0.26 -16.38 -8.07
N LYS A 142 -0.82 -15.29 -8.61
CA LYS A 142 -0.18 -13.97 -8.69
C LYS A 142 0.06 -13.35 -7.30
N TYR A 143 -0.86 -13.57 -6.36
CA TYR A 143 -0.89 -12.86 -5.08
C TYR A 143 -0.68 -13.75 -3.84
N LYS A 144 -0.32 -15.03 -3.99
CA LYS A 144 -0.20 -16.00 -2.89
C LYS A 144 0.81 -15.63 -1.80
N LEU A 145 1.77 -14.75 -2.12
CA LEU A 145 2.74 -14.23 -1.15
C LEU A 145 2.22 -13.02 -0.38
N GLU A 146 1.19 -12.34 -0.90
CA GLU A 146 0.58 -11.12 -0.35
C GLU A 146 -0.75 -11.34 0.38
N PHE A 147 -1.55 -12.34 -0.02
CA PHE A 147 -2.88 -12.59 0.55
C PHE A 147 -3.19 -14.09 0.69
N SER A 148 -4.24 -14.39 1.46
CA SER A 148 -4.80 -15.73 1.61
C SER A 148 -6.02 -15.92 0.71
N PHE A 149 -6.12 -17.08 0.06
CA PHE A 149 -7.20 -17.41 -0.89
C PHE A 149 -7.96 -18.67 -0.44
N GLY A 150 -9.27 -18.54 -0.31
CA GLY A 150 -10.17 -19.56 0.17
C GLY A 150 -11.29 -19.87 -0.83
N VAL A 151 -11.86 -21.06 -0.73
CA VAL A 151 -12.99 -21.47 -1.59
C VAL A 151 -14.06 -22.17 -0.78
N VAL A 152 -15.30 -21.72 -0.99
CA VAL A 152 -16.53 -22.34 -0.52
C VAL A 152 -17.26 -22.86 -1.75
N SER A 153 -17.43 -24.17 -1.88
CA SER A 153 -18.09 -24.80 -3.03
C SER A 153 -19.27 -25.64 -2.58
N ALA A 154 -20.48 -25.24 -2.98
CA ALA A 154 -21.72 -25.95 -2.71
C ALA A 154 -21.97 -26.26 -1.21
N VAL A 155 -21.70 -25.29 -0.33
CA VAL A 155 -22.00 -25.37 1.11
C VAL A 155 -23.14 -24.41 1.44
N PRO A 156 -24.42 -24.86 1.47
CA PRO A 156 -25.60 -23.97 1.54
C PRO A 156 -25.58 -22.99 2.71
N GLU A 157 -25.21 -23.46 3.91
CA GLU A 157 -25.15 -22.65 5.14
C GLU A 157 -24.18 -21.46 5.01
N LEU A 158 -23.05 -21.67 4.34
CA LEU A 158 -22.05 -20.62 4.11
C LEU A 158 -22.51 -19.62 3.04
N LEU A 159 -23.13 -20.12 1.97
CA LEU A 159 -23.69 -19.28 0.91
C LEU A 159 -24.79 -18.37 1.46
N GLU A 160 -25.69 -18.93 2.27
CA GLU A 160 -26.74 -18.16 2.94
C GLU A 160 -26.15 -17.11 3.88
N SER A 161 -25.15 -17.47 4.70
CA SER A 161 -24.52 -16.53 5.65
C SER A 161 -23.88 -15.30 4.97
N GLU A 162 -23.45 -15.44 3.72
CA GLU A 162 -22.84 -14.36 2.94
C GLU A 162 -23.80 -13.71 1.93
N ASN A 163 -25.08 -14.12 1.94
CA ASN A 163 -26.12 -13.70 1.01
C ASN A 163 -25.76 -13.97 -0.47
N VAL A 164 -25.16 -15.13 -0.74
CA VAL A 164 -24.83 -15.58 -2.10
C VAL A 164 -26.01 -16.41 -2.65
N GLY A 165 -26.72 -15.85 -3.62
CA GLY A 165 -27.87 -16.51 -4.24
C GLY A 165 -27.47 -17.74 -5.05
N LEU A 166 -28.31 -18.80 -5.01
CA LEU A 166 -28.05 -20.06 -5.71
C LEU A 166 -28.01 -19.94 -7.24
N GLU A 167 -28.62 -18.88 -7.79
CA GLU A 167 -28.58 -18.57 -9.22
C GLU A 167 -27.33 -17.82 -9.66
N SER A 168 -26.49 -17.36 -8.72
CA SER A 168 -25.22 -16.74 -9.07
C SER A 168 -24.23 -17.78 -9.59
N LYS A 169 -23.40 -17.39 -10.57
CA LYS A 169 -22.23 -18.17 -11.00
C LYS A 169 -21.15 -18.21 -9.92
N GLY A 170 -21.12 -17.22 -9.03
CA GLY A 170 -20.19 -17.12 -7.93
C GLY A 170 -19.97 -15.69 -7.47
N VAL A 171 -19.43 -15.54 -6.28
CA VAL A 171 -19.07 -14.25 -5.68
C VAL A 171 -17.69 -14.37 -5.07
N VAL A 172 -16.84 -13.37 -5.26
CA VAL A 172 -15.59 -13.24 -4.47
C VAL A 172 -15.78 -12.13 -3.47
N VAL A 173 -15.39 -12.39 -2.21
CA VAL A 173 -15.38 -11.39 -1.14
C VAL A 173 -13.96 -11.23 -0.62
N GLY A 174 -13.48 -9.99 -0.55
CA GLY A 174 -12.25 -9.61 0.12
C GLY A 174 -12.55 -9.10 1.53
N TYR A 175 -12.12 -9.85 2.54
CA TYR A 175 -12.24 -9.48 3.95
C TYR A 175 -10.96 -8.82 4.42
N THR A 176 -11.09 -7.68 5.09
CA THR A 176 -9.98 -7.03 5.80
C THR A 176 -10.20 -7.19 7.29
N SER A 177 -9.14 -7.18 8.10
CA SER A 177 -9.27 -7.31 9.56
C SER A 177 -10.11 -6.20 10.22
N ASP A 178 -10.28 -5.07 9.53
CA ASP A 178 -10.84 -3.84 10.07
C ASP A 178 -12.29 -3.59 9.60
N GLU A 179 -12.76 -4.29 8.57
CA GLU A 179 -14.10 -4.13 7.98
C GLU A 179 -14.92 -5.42 8.11
N ARG A 180 -16.11 -5.31 8.72
CA ARG A 180 -17.00 -6.47 8.91
C ARG A 180 -17.66 -6.92 7.60
N ASP A 181 -18.02 -5.95 6.76
CA ASP A 181 -18.69 -6.19 5.49
C ASP A 181 -17.65 -6.08 4.38
N GLY A 182 -16.96 -7.18 4.09
CA GLY A 182 -15.91 -7.22 3.07
C GLY A 182 -16.38 -6.69 1.71
N VAL A 183 -15.44 -6.22 0.89
CA VAL A 183 -15.72 -5.77 -0.48
C VAL A 183 -16.03 -7.01 -1.34
N ARG A 184 -17.08 -6.98 -2.15
CA ARG A 184 -17.53 -8.14 -2.92
C ARG A 184 -17.71 -7.84 -4.40
N VAL A 185 -17.57 -8.86 -5.24
CA VAL A 185 -17.87 -8.79 -6.67
C VAL A 185 -18.62 -10.04 -7.14
N SER A 186 -19.65 -9.84 -7.97
CA SER A 186 -20.36 -10.94 -8.63
C SER A 186 -19.58 -11.39 -9.87
N LEU A 187 -19.61 -12.70 -10.14
CA LEU A 187 -18.97 -13.33 -11.29
C LEU A 187 -19.98 -13.70 -12.39
N ASP A 188 -21.15 -13.06 -12.39
CA ASP A 188 -22.20 -13.34 -13.38
C ASP A 188 -21.87 -12.78 -14.77
N THR A 189 -20.95 -11.82 -14.84
CA THR A 189 -20.52 -11.14 -16.07
C THR A 189 -19.43 -11.92 -16.81
N PRO A 190 -19.30 -11.76 -18.15
CA PRO A 190 -18.20 -12.37 -18.91
C PRO A 190 -16.80 -11.83 -18.54
N GLU A 191 -16.70 -10.69 -17.86
CA GLU A 191 -15.45 -10.03 -17.51
C GLU A 191 -14.97 -10.35 -16.09
N PHE A 192 -15.52 -11.41 -15.47
CA PHE A 192 -15.31 -11.78 -14.07
C PHE A 192 -13.82 -11.85 -13.68
N GLY A 193 -12.91 -12.25 -14.58
CA GLY A 193 -11.47 -12.24 -14.34
C GLY A 193 -10.92 -10.84 -13.99
N LYS A 194 -11.30 -9.81 -14.76
CA LYS A 194 -10.90 -8.42 -14.51
C LYS A 194 -11.54 -7.87 -13.24
N GLU A 195 -12.79 -8.26 -12.99
CA GLU A 195 -13.51 -7.89 -11.78
C GLU A 195 -12.83 -8.42 -10.51
N MET A 196 -12.34 -9.66 -10.54
CA MET A 196 -11.56 -10.22 -9.43
C MET A 196 -10.22 -9.49 -9.22
N GLU A 197 -9.52 -9.11 -10.29
CA GLU A 197 -8.29 -8.31 -10.18
C GLU A 197 -8.57 -6.92 -9.56
N ARG A 198 -9.63 -6.25 -10.00
CA ARG A 198 -10.09 -4.97 -9.41
C ARG A 198 -10.46 -5.12 -7.94
N LEU A 199 -11.12 -6.23 -7.58
CA LEU A 199 -11.45 -6.54 -6.20
C LEU A 199 -10.18 -6.67 -5.36
N VAL A 200 -9.17 -7.41 -5.81
CA VAL A 200 -7.90 -7.55 -5.07
C VAL A 200 -7.27 -6.20 -4.81
N VAL A 201 -7.18 -5.36 -5.85
CA VAL A 201 -6.61 -4.01 -5.73
C VAL A 201 -7.39 -3.14 -4.74
N THR A 202 -8.73 -3.22 -4.77
CA THR A 202 -9.61 -2.40 -3.93
C THR A 202 -9.60 -2.85 -2.47
N ALA A 203 -9.81 -4.14 -2.22
CA ALA A 203 -9.90 -4.71 -0.88
C ALA A 203 -8.55 -4.69 -0.15
N SER A 204 -7.44 -4.78 -0.88
CA SER A 204 -6.09 -4.68 -0.28
C SER A 204 -5.64 -3.25 0.02
N ARG A 205 -6.42 -2.23 -0.36
CA ARG A 205 -6.15 -0.83 0.00
C ARG A 205 -6.74 -0.52 1.36
N GLY A 206 -5.99 -0.85 2.42
CA GLY A 206 -6.30 -0.42 3.78
C GLY A 206 -6.48 1.10 3.91
N VAL A 207 -7.04 1.55 5.03
CA VAL A 207 -7.21 2.98 5.34
C VAL A 207 -5.85 3.71 5.32
N ILE A 208 -4.85 3.09 5.95
CA ILE A 208 -3.44 3.46 5.86
C ILE A 208 -2.67 2.17 5.57
N THR A 209 -1.99 2.08 4.44
CA THR A 209 -1.28 0.86 4.02
C THR A 209 0.18 0.92 4.45
N GLU A 210 0.75 -0.15 5.02
CA GLU A 210 2.22 -0.24 5.10
C GLU A 210 2.77 -0.47 3.68
N LEU A 211 3.63 0.42 3.22
CA LEU A 211 4.26 0.28 1.92
C LEU A 211 5.23 -0.91 1.96
N SER A 212 5.14 -1.76 0.93
CA SER A 212 6.03 -2.91 0.75
C SER A 212 6.39 -3.04 -0.72
N PRO A 213 7.54 -3.64 -1.07
CA PRO A 213 7.87 -3.87 -2.47
C PRO A 213 6.79 -4.64 -3.25
N TRP A 214 6.00 -5.49 -2.58
CA TRP A 214 4.88 -6.18 -3.20
C TRP A 214 3.76 -5.22 -3.65
N ASN A 215 3.39 -4.25 -2.82
CA ASN A 215 2.22 -3.40 -3.09
C ASN A 215 2.56 -2.08 -3.79
N HIS A 216 3.81 -1.63 -3.77
CA HIS A 216 4.16 -0.27 -4.21
C HIS A 216 3.73 0.04 -5.65
N GLN A 217 4.06 -0.85 -6.61
CA GLN A 217 3.69 -0.64 -8.01
C GLN A 217 2.17 -0.63 -8.19
N ARG A 218 1.47 -1.58 -7.53
CA ARG A 218 0.02 -1.67 -7.57
C ARG A 218 -0.66 -0.41 -7.02
N LEU A 219 -0.10 0.24 -6.01
CA LEU A 219 -0.60 1.51 -5.49
C LEU A 219 -0.34 2.69 -6.44
N ILE A 220 0.79 2.69 -7.17
CA ILE A 220 1.06 3.67 -8.24
C ILE A 220 0.07 3.48 -9.41
N ASP A 221 -0.25 2.24 -9.76
CA ASP A 221 -1.12 1.93 -10.89
C ASP A 221 -2.57 2.37 -10.68
N LEU A 222 -2.98 2.61 -9.42
CA LEU A 222 -4.27 3.25 -9.09
C LEU A 222 -4.41 4.67 -9.65
N LYS A 223 -3.29 5.33 -9.99
CA LYS A 223 -3.21 6.74 -10.43
C LYS A 223 -3.82 7.75 -9.45
N LYS A 224 -4.18 7.32 -8.24
CA LYS A 224 -4.60 8.19 -7.14
C LYS A 224 -3.37 8.87 -6.54
N PRO A 225 -3.50 10.12 -6.07
CA PRO A 225 -2.44 10.74 -5.31
C PRO A 225 -2.06 9.90 -4.08
N ILE A 226 -0.76 9.74 -3.83
CA ILE A 226 -0.22 8.98 -2.71
C ILE A 226 0.37 9.94 -1.67
N ILE A 227 -0.04 9.79 -0.42
CA ILE A 227 0.54 10.47 0.73
C ILE A 227 1.51 9.51 1.39
N TYR A 228 2.81 9.79 1.27
CA TYR A 228 3.86 9.03 1.91
C TYR A 228 4.16 9.60 3.29
N LEU A 229 4.08 8.76 4.32
CA LEU A 229 4.42 9.08 5.70
C LEU A 229 5.61 8.21 6.13
N PHE A 230 6.78 8.82 6.29
CA PHE A 230 8.02 8.16 6.64
C PHE A 230 8.24 8.13 8.15
N ALA A 231 8.43 6.94 8.69
CA ALA A 231 8.91 6.75 10.05
C ALA A 231 9.79 5.48 10.15
N PRO A 232 10.98 5.59 10.77
CA PRO A 232 12.00 4.54 10.72
C PRO A 232 11.70 3.35 11.63
N THR A 233 10.85 3.49 12.65
CA THR A 233 10.58 2.43 13.63
C THR A 233 9.11 2.03 13.62
N ALA A 234 8.83 0.75 13.92
CA ALA A 234 7.48 0.23 14.01
C ALA A 234 6.60 0.98 15.05
N PRO A 235 7.10 1.34 16.25
CA PRO A 235 6.34 2.16 17.19
C PRO A 235 5.97 3.54 16.63
N ALA A 236 6.89 4.21 15.92
CA ALA A 236 6.61 5.51 15.31
C ALA A 236 5.60 5.42 14.17
N ARG A 237 5.67 4.36 13.33
CA ARG A 237 4.65 4.08 12.31
C ARG A 237 3.28 3.79 12.93
N LYS A 238 3.24 3.04 14.03
CA LYS A 238 2.01 2.77 14.79
C LYS A 238 1.39 4.07 15.32
N GLN A 239 2.20 4.96 15.91
CA GLN A 239 1.72 6.25 16.38
C GLN A 239 1.16 7.12 15.24
N LEU A 240 1.88 7.22 14.12
CA LEU A 240 1.40 7.94 12.94
C LEU A 240 0.08 7.37 12.41
N ARG A 241 -0.07 6.05 12.42
CA ARG A 241 -1.31 5.38 12.05
C ARG A 241 -2.47 5.83 12.93
N GLU A 242 -2.30 5.77 14.24
CA GLU A 242 -3.32 6.16 15.22
C GLU A 242 -3.74 7.62 15.04
N GLU A 243 -2.77 8.52 14.90
CA GLU A 243 -3.01 9.95 14.67
C GLU A 243 -3.72 10.19 13.32
N CYS A 244 -3.22 9.62 12.23
CA CYS A 244 -3.71 9.92 10.89
C CYS A 244 -4.98 9.14 10.49
N THR A 245 -5.40 8.13 11.26
CA THR A 245 -6.51 7.22 10.86
C THR A 245 -7.78 7.98 10.52
N ARG A 246 -8.21 8.94 11.35
CA ARG A 246 -9.44 9.70 11.09
C ARG A 246 -9.36 10.46 9.77
N PHE A 247 -8.25 11.14 9.53
CA PHE A 247 -7.99 11.87 8.29
C PHE A 247 -7.98 10.92 7.09
N ALA A 248 -7.23 9.81 7.19
CA ALA A 248 -7.13 8.83 6.12
C ALA A 248 -8.49 8.20 5.75
N LYS A 249 -9.38 7.96 6.73
CA LYS A 249 -10.76 7.50 6.47
C LYS A 249 -11.58 8.53 5.70
N GLU A 250 -11.54 9.79 6.13
CA GLU A 250 -12.32 10.89 5.52
C GLU A 250 -11.96 11.07 4.03
N TYR A 251 -10.68 10.92 3.68
CA TYR A 251 -10.19 11.16 2.33
C TYR A 251 -9.74 9.90 1.56
N HIS A 252 -10.09 8.68 2.03
CA HIS A 252 -9.66 7.39 1.43
C HIS A 252 -10.07 7.22 -0.04
N HIS A 253 -11.16 7.86 -0.44
CA HIS A 253 -11.63 7.85 -1.83
C HIS A 253 -10.75 8.72 -2.74
N GLN A 254 -10.13 9.77 -2.21
CA GLN A 254 -9.33 10.75 -2.96
C GLN A 254 -7.83 10.43 -2.96
N PHE A 255 -7.29 9.92 -1.85
CA PHE A 255 -5.86 9.66 -1.68
C PHE A 255 -5.60 8.25 -1.18
N THR A 256 -4.42 7.74 -1.50
CA THR A 256 -3.86 6.55 -0.86
C THR A 256 -2.84 7.00 0.18
N THR A 257 -3.07 6.71 1.46
CA THR A 257 -2.12 7.03 2.53
C THR A 257 -1.26 5.82 2.82
N VAL A 258 0.06 5.98 2.77
CA VAL A 258 1.01 4.89 3.04
C VAL A 258 1.98 5.27 4.15
N LEU A 259 2.24 4.30 5.03
CA LEU A 259 3.35 4.35 5.97
C LEU A 259 4.57 3.68 5.35
N VAL A 260 5.72 4.33 5.46
CA VAL A 260 6.94 3.88 4.82
C VAL A 260 8.00 3.61 5.85
N ASP A 261 8.46 2.35 5.87
CA ASP A 261 9.71 2.00 6.51
C ASP A 261 10.87 2.49 5.62
N THR A 262 11.60 3.48 6.15
CA THR A 262 12.75 4.09 5.47
C THR A 262 13.86 3.08 5.15
N TYR A 263 13.88 1.96 5.87
CA TYR A 263 14.85 0.89 5.67
C TYR A 263 14.48 -0.06 4.55
N LEU A 264 13.18 -0.28 4.31
CA LEU A 264 12.71 -1.03 3.14
C LEU A 264 12.82 -0.21 1.85
N PHE A 265 12.76 1.12 1.96
CA PHE A 265 12.79 2.05 0.83
C PHE A 265 13.83 3.16 0.99
N PRO A 266 15.14 2.83 1.05
CA PRO A 266 16.19 3.81 1.33
C PRO A 266 16.28 4.94 0.28
N ASP A 267 15.99 4.63 -0.99
CA ASP A 267 16.08 5.60 -2.09
C ASP A 267 14.80 6.40 -2.31
N LEU A 268 13.70 6.06 -1.64
CA LEU A 268 12.40 6.67 -1.92
C LEU A 268 12.33 8.11 -1.39
N MET A 269 12.88 8.38 -0.21
CA MET A 269 12.89 9.73 0.36
C MET A 269 13.58 10.76 -0.56
N PRO A 270 14.82 10.51 -1.06
CA PRO A 270 15.45 11.40 -2.04
C PRO A 270 14.63 11.59 -3.32
N LYS A 271 14.02 10.52 -3.84
CA LYS A 271 13.14 10.57 -5.02
C LYS A 271 11.87 11.39 -4.79
N LEU A 272 11.48 11.63 -3.54
CA LEU A 272 10.35 12.46 -3.15
C LEU A 272 10.76 13.86 -2.68
N GLY A 273 12.00 14.27 -2.94
CA GLY A 273 12.51 15.59 -2.55
C GLY A 273 12.88 15.75 -1.08
N LEU A 274 12.95 14.64 -0.33
CA LEU A 274 13.36 14.64 1.08
C LEU A 274 14.90 14.47 1.19
N LEU A 275 15.65 15.51 0.80
CA LEU A 275 17.11 15.48 0.59
C LEU A 275 17.99 15.95 1.78
N GLY A 276 17.42 16.38 2.91
CA GLY A 276 18.16 17.03 4.01
C GLY A 276 18.39 16.12 5.22
N LYS A 277 18.86 16.70 6.35
CA LYS A 277 18.77 16.04 7.67
C LYS A 277 17.30 15.94 8.07
N THR A 278 16.62 14.95 7.53
CA THR A 278 15.19 14.78 7.76
C THR A 278 14.95 14.40 9.21
N SER A 279 14.24 15.26 9.94
CA SER A 279 13.60 14.89 11.19
C SER A 279 12.43 13.98 10.89
N PHE A 280 12.31 12.87 11.61
CA PHE A 280 11.13 12.02 11.54
C PHE A 280 10.09 12.48 12.57
N PRO A 281 8.79 12.34 12.26
CA PRO A 281 8.25 11.79 11.02
C PRO A 281 8.34 12.80 9.84
N ALA A 282 8.41 12.28 8.62
CA ALA A 282 8.50 13.09 7.39
C ALA A 282 7.46 12.66 6.37
N GLY A 283 7.19 13.49 5.37
CA GLY A 283 6.16 13.14 4.39
C GLY A 283 6.30 13.83 3.04
N ALA A 284 5.59 13.28 2.07
CA ALA A 284 5.48 13.84 0.72
C ALA A 284 4.14 13.43 0.10
N VAL A 285 3.68 14.22 -0.87
CA VAL A 285 2.51 13.91 -1.71
C VAL A 285 3.00 13.69 -3.13
N HIS A 286 2.62 12.57 -3.73
CA HIS A 286 2.84 12.28 -5.14
C HIS A 286 1.50 12.27 -5.86
N VAL A 287 1.26 13.28 -6.69
CA VAL A 287 0.13 13.30 -7.64
C VAL A 287 0.51 12.42 -8.81
N VAL A 288 0.25 11.12 -8.66
CA VAL A 288 0.77 10.05 -9.55
C VAL A 288 0.40 10.28 -11.02
N ALA A 289 -0.84 10.68 -11.30
CA ALA A 289 -1.31 10.91 -12.67
C ALA A 289 -0.52 12.00 -13.42
N GLU A 290 -0.04 13.02 -12.72
CA GLU A 290 0.72 14.14 -13.29
C GLU A 290 2.23 14.01 -13.03
N ASN A 291 2.63 12.96 -12.30
CA ASN A 291 3.97 12.77 -11.78
C ASN A 291 4.52 14.01 -11.04
N LYS A 292 3.67 14.74 -10.31
CA LYS A 292 4.07 15.89 -9.50
C LYS A 292 4.30 15.44 -8.06
N ILE A 293 5.41 15.87 -7.49
CA ILE A 293 5.83 15.52 -6.14
C ILE A 293 5.88 16.78 -5.30
N TYR A 294 5.35 16.73 -4.09
CA TYR A 294 5.38 17.82 -3.13
C TYR A 294 6.00 17.29 -1.85
N ALA A 295 7.22 17.73 -1.53
CA ALA A 295 7.88 17.38 -0.28
C ALA A 295 7.31 18.22 0.87
N TYR A 296 7.00 17.60 2.00
CA TYR A 296 6.65 18.36 3.20
C TYR A 296 7.86 19.21 3.64
N PRO A 297 7.66 20.47 4.08
CA PRO A 297 8.76 21.34 4.48
C PRO A 297 9.65 20.72 5.56
N GLN A 298 10.94 20.59 5.28
CA GLN A 298 11.90 20.01 6.23
C GLN A 298 12.16 20.92 7.42
N GLY A 299 12.35 20.32 8.60
CA GLY A 299 12.58 21.06 9.85
C GLY A 299 11.32 21.63 10.50
N GLN A 300 10.14 21.43 9.88
CA GLN A 300 8.86 21.73 10.51
C GLN A 300 8.31 20.46 11.18
N GLU A 301 7.67 20.63 12.33
CA GLU A 301 6.94 19.55 12.97
C GLU A 301 5.79 19.10 12.06
N MET A 302 5.63 17.78 11.92
CA MET A 302 4.57 17.19 11.12
C MET A 302 3.46 16.68 12.04
N THR A 303 2.44 17.52 12.21
CA THR A 303 1.16 17.17 12.84
C THR A 303 0.05 17.05 11.79
N ILE A 304 -1.07 16.41 12.11
CA ILE A 304 -2.24 16.33 11.21
C ILE A 304 -2.69 17.72 10.77
N ALA A 305 -2.76 18.68 11.71
CA ALA A 305 -3.19 20.05 11.40
C ALA A 305 -2.24 20.73 10.41
N SER A 306 -0.93 20.57 10.60
CA SER A 306 0.08 21.13 9.68
C SER A 306 0.05 20.43 8.31
N LEU A 307 -0.18 19.12 8.25
CA LEU A 307 -0.33 18.36 7.01
C LEU A 307 -1.56 18.82 6.22
N GLN A 308 -2.70 19.01 6.88
CA GLN A 308 -3.92 19.52 6.26
C GLN A 308 -3.73 20.94 5.72
N ALA A 309 -3.13 21.82 6.53
CA ALA A 309 -2.83 23.19 6.10
C ALA A 309 -1.87 23.21 4.90
N TRP A 310 -0.84 22.37 4.90
CA TRP A 310 0.08 22.24 3.78
C TRP A 310 -0.59 21.66 2.53
N GLY A 311 -1.43 20.63 2.67
CA GLY A 311 -2.23 20.07 1.57
C GLY A 311 -3.15 21.10 0.92
N MET A 312 -3.79 21.97 1.71
CA MET A 312 -4.58 23.08 1.20
C MET A 312 -3.73 24.07 0.39
N ARG A 313 -2.49 24.34 0.81
CA ARG A 313 -1.58 25.20 0.04
C ARG A 313 -1.18 24.58 -1.29
N ILE A 314 -0.96 23.28 -1.35
CA ILE A 314 -0.76 22.56 -2.63
C ILE A 314 -1.97 22.75 -3.53
N TRP A 315 -3.17 22.53 -2.99
CA TRP A 315 -4.43 22.66 -3.73
C TRP A 315 -4.65 24.08 -4.27
N LEU A 316 -4.29 25.10 -3.49
CA LEU A 316 -4.33 26.51 -3.90
C LEU A 316 -3.21 26.91 -4.89
N GLY A 317 -2.32 25.99 -5.27
CA GLY A 317 -1.18 26.28 -6.15
C GLY A 317 -0.11 27.14 -5.49
N GLN A 318 -0.04 27.17 -4.15
CA GLN A 318 0.91 27.96 -3.38
C GLN A 318 2.20 27.20 -3.01
N VAL A 319 2.32 25.96 -3.46
CA VAL A 319 3.49 25.10 -3.27
C VAL A 319 3.89 24.60 -4.65
N GLU A 320 5.14 24.86 -5.02
CA GLU A 320 5.70 24.36 -6.28
C GLU A 320 6.06 22.87 -6.14
N PRO A 321 5.90 22.07 -7.20
CA PRO A 321 6.33 20.69 -7.21
C PRO A 321 7.86 20.60 -7.14
N TRP A 322 8.35 19.58 -6.44
CA TRP A 322 9.76 19.25 -6.38
C TRP A 322 10.29 18.86 -7.76
N THR A 323 11.46 19.43 -8.09
CA THR A 323 12.22 19.10 -9.29
C THR A 323 13.54 18.46 -8.87
N PRO A 324 13.88 17.26 -9.40
CA PRO A 324 15.15 16.62 -9.10
C PRO A 324 16.34 17.50 -9.52
N PRO A 325 17.42 17.55 -8.72
CA PRO A 325 18.67 18.20 -9.14
C PRO A 325 19.17 17.59 -10.46
N GLY A 326 19.37 18.42 -11.48
CA GLY A 326 19.81 18.00 -12.81
C GLY A 326 18.68 17.60 -13.79
N GLY A 327 17.42 17.63 -13.36
CA GLY A 327 16.27 17.49 -14.25
C GLY A 327 16.03 18.80 -15.00
N ASN A 328 16.21 18.81 -16.32
CA ASN A 328 15.74 19.90 -17.17
C ASN A 328 14.23 20.00 -16.99
N GLY A 329 13.76 21.07 -16.34
CA GLY A 329 12.34 21.37 -16.23
C GLY A 329 11.75 21.48 -17.64
N GLY A 330 10.99 20.47 -18.05
CA GLY A 330 10.20 20.47 -19.28
C GLY A 330 9.02 21.43 -19.15
N GLY A 331 9.28 22.70 -18.89
CA GLY A 331 8.40 23.80 -19.22
C GLY A 331 8.71 24.18 -20.66
N GLY A 332 7.74 24.05 -21.56
CA GLY A 332 7.86 24.46 -22.95
C GLY A 332 8.15 25.96 -23.03
N GLU A 333 9.42 26.32 -23.08
CA GLU A 333 9.87 27.62 -23.57
C GLU A 333 9.84 27.53 -25.10
N GLU A 334 8.76 28.03 -25.67
CA GLU A 334 8.59 28.23 -27.10
C GLU A 334 9.69 29.21 -27.57
N ARG A 335 10.85 28.69 -27.97
CA ARG A 335 11.86 29.43 -28.71
C ARG A 335 11.27 29.84 -30.06
N LYS A 336 10.60 31.00 -30.12
CA LYS A 336 10.32 31.66 -31.40
C LYS A 336 11.58 32.36 -31.88
N GLY A 337 12.19 31.72 -32.87
CA GLY A 337 13.20 32.32 -33.72
C GLY A 337 12.71 33.57 -34.43
N ARG A 338 13.68 34.42 -34.78
CA ARG A 338 13.57 35.59 -35.64
C ARG A 338 12.65 35.36 -36.83
N GLY A 339 11.59 36.16 -36.94
CA GLY A 339 10.70 36.23 -38.09
C GLY A 339 10.02 37.60 -38.16
N SER A 340 10.26 38.29 -39.27
CA SER A 340 9.80 39.62 -39.67
C SER A 340 8.30 39.92 -39.42
N GLY A 341 8.03 41.15 -38.95
CA GLY A 341 6.92 41.99 -39.42
C GLY A 341 5.47 41.62 -39.06
N ILE A 342 4.86 42.40 -38.18
CA ILE A 342 3.72 43.30 -38.47
C ILE A 342 3.09 43.77 -37.15
N ARG A 343 2.89 45.08 -37.08
CA ARG A 343 2.37 45.88 -35.98
C ARG A 343 0.84 45.84 -35.99
N MET A 344 0.22 45.49 -34.86
CA MET A 344 -1.14 45.95 -34.55
C MET A 344 -1.26 46.31 -33.07
N GLN A 345 -1.74 47.54 -32.84
CA GLN A 345 -2.05 48.11 -31.53
C GLN A 345 -3.39 47.57 -31.01
N GLY A 346 -3.45 47.28 -29.70
CA GLY A 346 -4.70 47.10 -28.96
C GLY A 346 -4.45 47.45 -27.50
N ARG A 347 -5.07 48.55 -27.03
CA ARG A 347 -4.99 49.10 -25.67
C ARG A 347 -6.23 48.66 -24.87
N VAL A 348 -6.23 48.99 -23.57
CA VAL A 348 -7.31 48.88 -22.55
C VAL A 348 -7.30 47.53 -21.83
N GLY A 349 -6.90 47.41 -20.55
CA GLY A 349 -7.50 47.99 -19.33
C GLY A 349 -8.32 46.87 -18.65
N THR A 350 -8.13 46.44 -17.41
CA THR A 350 -8.33 47.21 -16.18
C THR A 350 -7.85 46.38 -14.98
N LYS A 351 -7.13 47.01 -14.04
CA LYS A 351 -6.85 46.47 -12.70
C LYS A 351 -8.16 46.40 -11.89
N ARG A 352 -8.39 45.31 -11.15
CA ARG A 352 -9.23 45.33 -9.95
C ARG A 352 -8.40 44.92 -8.74
N ARG A 353 -8.20 45.92 -7.88
CA ARG A 353 -7.71 45.84 -6.50
C ARG A 353 -8.90 45.42 -5.65
N VAL A 354 -8.76 44.39 -4.83
CA VAL A 354 -9.72 44.10 -3.76
C VAL A 354 -9.00 44.31 -2.44
N THR A 355 -9.52 45.28 -1.69
CA THR A 355 -9.16 45.58 -0.30
C THR A 355 -10.26 44.99 0.58
N VAL A 356 -9.92 44.19 1.57
CA VAL A 356 -10.73 43.88 2.76
C VAL A 356 -9.70 43.74 3.88
N GLY A 357 -9.61 44.60 4.88
CA GLY A 357 -10.67 45.05 5.77
C GLY A 357 -10.47 44.30 7.10
N GLY A 358 -9.60 44.83 7.96
CA GLY A 358 -9.29 44.24 9.26
C GLY A 358 -10.46 44.40 10.25
N GLY A 359 -10.69 43.35 11.04
CA GLY A 359 -11.61 43.35 12.17
C GLY A 359 -11.33 42.13 13.04
N GLY A 360 -10.78 42.37 14.24
CA GLY A 360 -10.42 41.32 15.19
C GLY A 360 -11.63 40.69 15.89
N GLY A 361 -11.46 39.45 16.30
CA GLY A 361 -12.39 38.72 17.16
C GLY A 361 -11.86 37.33 17.48
N TRP A 362 -11.32 37.16 18.69
CA TRP A 362 -10.96 35.86 19.26
C TRP A 362 -12.22 35.05 19.58
N GLY A 363 -12.25 33.76 19.19
CA GLY A 363 -13.29 32.84 19.65
C GLY A 363 -13.28 31.47 18.96
N LYS A 364 -12.75 30.47 19.69
CA LYS A 364 -12.99 29.01 19.63
C LYS A 364 -12.87 28.30 18.27
N GLY A 365 -11.89 27.39 18.21
CA GLY A 365 -11.59 26.53 17.07
C GLY A 365 -12.80 25.78 16.52
N LYS A 366 -13.20 26.14 15.31
CA LYS A 366 -13.95 25.29 14.39
C LYS A 366 -12.95 24.67 13.43
N ILE A 367 -12.95 23.35 13.36
CA ILE A 367 -12.36 22.60 12.25
C ILE A 367 -13.05 23.12 10.97
N LEU A 368 -12.27 23.69 10.06
CA LEU A 368 -12.74 24.05 8.72
C LEU A 368 -13.09 22.76 7.98
N SER A 369 -14.36 22.37 8.02
CA SER A 369 -14.90 21.38 7.10
C SER A 369 -14.68 21.88 5.67
N MET A 370 -14.01 21.11 4.83
CA MET A 370 -13.96 21.40 3.39
C MET A 370 -15.41 21.38 2.86
N PRO A 371 -15.97 22.51 2.40
CA PRO A 371 -17.35 22.54 1.94
C PRO A 371 -17.49 21.71 0.66
N GLY A 372 -18.54 20.90 0.60
CA GLY A 372 -18.86 19.92 -0.44
C GLY A 372 -18.31 20.24 -1.84
N VAL A 373 -17.42 19.37 -2.33
CA VAL A 373 -16.82 19.49 -3.66
C VAL A 373 -17.38 18.39 -4.56
N LYS A 374 -18.18 18.82 -5.54
CA LYS A 374 -18.29 18.11 -6.82
C LYS A 374 -16.94 18.27 -7.51
N VAL A 375 -16.16 17.20 -7.56
CA VAL A 375 -14.85 17.21 -8.20
C VAL A 375 -15.07 17.28 -9.71
N ASN A 376 -14.58 18.32 -10.36
CA ASN A 376 -14.40 18.32 -11.81
C ASN A 376 -12.91 18.08 -12.06
N ILE A 377 -12.55 16.81 -12.26
CA ILE A 377 -11.21 16.39 -12.68
C ILE A 377 -11.18 16.56 -14.20
N PRO A 378 -10.31 17.43 -14.76
CA PRO A 378 -10.15 17.50 -16.21
C PRO A 378 -9.64 16.14 -16.72
N GLY A 379 -10.49 15.39 -17.42
CA GLY A 379 -10.15 14.09 -18.00
C GLY A 379 -10.93 12.88 -17.49
N LEU A 380 -11.75 12.99 -16.44
CA LEU A 380 -12.70 11.94 -16.05
C LEU A 380 -14.08 12.23 -16.65
N ARG A 381 -14.58 11.34 -17.51
CA ARG A 381 -15.97 11.45 -17.97
C ARG A 381 -16.93 10.91 -16.90
N ARG A 382 -18.14 11.48 -16.88
CA ARG A 382 -19.17 11.28 -15.85
C ARG A 382 -19.78 9.88 -15.81
N ASP A 383 -19.52 9.07 -16.82
CA ASP A 383 -20.03 7.73 -17.05
C ASP A 383 -19.19 6.62 -16.38
N GLU A 384 -18.12 6.97 -15.67
CA GLU A 384 -17.25 6.03 -14.92
C GLU A 384 -17.31 6.22 -13.39
N LEU A 385 -18.37 6.85 -12.86
CA LEU A 385 -18.61 7.03 -11.41
C LEU A 385 -19.64 6.05 -10.84
#